data_AF-A0A257JGT1-F1
#
_entry.id   AF-A0A257JGT1-F1
#
_cell.length_a   1.000
_cell.length_b   1.000
_cell.length_c   1.000
_cell.angle_alpha   90.00
_cell.angle_beta   90.00
_cell.angle_gamma   90.00
#
_symmetry.space_group_name_H-M   'P 1'
#
loop_
_entity.id
_entity.type
_entity.pdbx_description
1 polymer ?
#
loop_
_entity_poly.entity_id
_entity_poly.type
_entity_poly.pdbx_seq_one_letter_code
_entity_poly.pdbx_strand_id
1 'polypeptide(L)'
;HSSEVLIDKAGADAVWHQQLDGKVLRLAKLYPVAKWGFVSQVEGGFTADKACVVTARAMLVPRSGKTLTFRPAKSAMVFDSKPGLDQAQCQGLAKAKLVEAIEAVTSSLIASK
;
A
#
# COMPACT_ATOMS: atom_id res chain seq x y z
N HIS A 1 0.37 -9.72 2.11
CA HIS A 1 -0.91 -10.35 2.46
C HIS A 1 -1.91 -9.22 2.65
N SER A 2 -3.09 -9.35 2.05
CA SER A 2 -4.18 -8.37 2.13
C SER A 2 -5.49 -9.15 2.23
N SER A 3 -6.50 -8.54 2.86
CA SER A 3 -7.86 -9.09 2.91
C SER A 3 -8.44 -9.11 1.49
N GLU A 4 -8.72 -10.30 0.96
CA GLU A 4 -9.24 -10.49 -0.41
C GLU A 4 -10.61 -9.82 -0.61
N VAL A 5 -11.37 -9.66 0.48
CA VAL A 5 -12.63 -8.92 0.49
C VAL A 5 -12.40 -7.44 0.15
N LEU A 6 -11.27 -6.85 0.59
CA LEU A 6 -10.98 -5.43 0.39
C LEU A 6 -10.21 -5.16 -0.91
N ILE A 7 -9.20 -5.98 -1.21
CA ILE A 7 -8.38 -5.83 -2.41
C ILE A 7 -7.65 -7.13 -2.73
N ASP A 8 -7.69 -7.52 -3.99
CA ASP A 8 -6.90 -8.64 -4.50
C ASP A 8 -5.48 -8.20 -4.90
N LYS A 9 -4.64 -9.17 -5.22
CA LYS A 9 -3.26 -8.89 -5.64
C LYS A 9 -3.20 -8.00 -6.88
N ALA A 10 -4.01 -8.30 -7.89
CA ALA A 10 -4.00 -7.58 -9.16
C ALA A 10 -4.40 -6.11 -8.98
N GLY A 11 -5.43 -5.84 -8.18
CA GLY A 11 -5.87 -4.50 -7.83
C GLY A 11 -4.82 -3.73 -7.03
N ALA A 12 -4.15 -4.37 -6.07
CA ALA A 12 -3.07 -3.73 -5.32
C ALA A 12 -1.87 -3.39 -6.22
N ASP A 13 -1.48 -4.29 -7.12
CA ASP A 13 -0.39 -4.08 -8.08
C ASP A 13 -0.75 -2.92 -9.04
N ALA A 14 -2.00 -2.85 -9.53
CA ALA A 14 -2.46 -1.75 -10.37
C ALA A 14 -2.38 -0.39 -9.66
N VAL A 15 -2.77 -0.32 -8.37
CA VAL A 15 -2.63 0.91 -7.57
C VAL A 15 -1.16 1.31 -7.43
N TRP A 16 -0.25 0.36 -7.20
CA TRP A 16 1.18 0.65 -7.17
C TRP A 16 1.70 1.20 -8.50
N HIS A 17 1.34 0.58 -9.63
CA HIS A 17 1.75 1.06 -10.94
C HIS A 17 1.32 2.51 -11.18
N GLN A 18 0.03 2.79 -10.98
CA GLN A 18 -0.52 4.14 -11.14
C GLN A 18 0.17 5.17 -10.22
N GLN A 19 0.46 4.80 -8.96
CA GLN A 19 1.04 5.73 -8.00
C GLN A 19 2.53 6.00 -8.18
N LEU A 20 3.23 5.06 -8.83
CA LEU A 20 4.65 5.18 -9.14
C LEU A 20 4.91 5.84 -10.49
N ASP A 21 3.90 5.96 -11.36
CA ASP A 21 4.02 6.65 -12.64
C ASP A 21 4.62 8.06 -12.47
N GLY A 22 5.59 8.39 -13.32
CA GLY A 22 6.38 9.62 -13.22
C GLY A 22 7.42 9.66 -12.09
N LYS A 23 7.38 8.75 -11.11
CA LYS A 23 8.34 8.65 -9.99
C LYS A 23 9.33 7.49 -10.14
N VAL A 24 9.04 6.51 -11.00
CA VAL A 24 9.81 5.25 -11.15
C VAL A 24 11.31 5.49 -11.29
N LEU A 25 11.74 6.35 -12.23
CA LEU A 25 13.16 6.58 -12.50
C LEU A 25 13.89 7.19 -11.29
N ARG A 26 13.27 8.18 -10.63
CA ARG A 26 13.84 8.82 -9.44
C ARG A 26 13.93 7.83 -8.28
N LEU A 27 12.87 7.06 -8.03
CA LEU A 27 12.85 6.06 -6.98
C LEU A 27 13.86 4.94 -7.25
N ALA A 28 14.01 4.49 -8.50
CA ALA A 28 14.99 3.46 -8.87
C ALA A 28 16.44 3.94 -8.71
N LYS A 29 16.72 5.24 -8.90
CA LYS A 29 18.04 5.83 -8.65
C LYS A 29 18.37 5.87 -7.15
N LEU A 30 17.40 6.24 -6.31
CA LEU A 30 17.59 6.34 -4.86
C LEU A 30 17.58 4.97 -4.16
N TYR A 31 16.72 4.07 -4.64
CA TYR A 31 16.45 2.74 -4.08
C TYR A 31 16.48 1.70 -5.20
N PRO A 32 17.67 1.19 -5.58
CA PRO A 32 17.82 0.25 -6.68
C PRO A 32 17.01 -1.04 -6.48
N VAL A 33 16.33 -1.48 -7.54
CA VAL A 33 15.46 -2.67 -7.55
C VAL A 33 16.21 -3.96 -7.18
N ALA A 34 17.52 -4.01 -7.34
CA ALA A 34 18.35 -5.13 -6.89
C ALA A 34 18.41 -5.26 -5.35
N LYS A 35 18.21 -4.17 -4.62
CA LYS A 35 18.36 -4.09 -3.15
C LYS A 35 17.07 -3.78 -2.42
N TRP A 36 16.04 -3.31 -3.13
CA TRP A 36 14.81 -2.82 -2.53
C TRP A 36 13.58 -3.27 -3.30
N GLY A 37 12.45 -3.33 -2.59
CA GLY A 37 11.13 -3.51 -3.19
C GLY A 37 10.04 -2.86 -2.35
N PHE A 38 8.91 -2.63 -2.98
CA PHE A 38 7.72 -2.13 -2.31
C PHE A 38 6.78 -3.27 -1.95
N VAL A 39 6.15 -3.17 -0.79
CA VAL A 39 5.13 -4.12 -0.31
C VAL A 39 3.98 -3.31 0.27
N SER A 40 2.76 -3.76 0.05
CA SER A 40 1.59 -3.27 0.77
C SER A 40 0.84 -4.38 1.50
N GLN A 41 0.11 -3.97 2.52
CA GLN A 41 -0.85 -4.77 3.27
C GLN A 41 -2.12 -3.96 3.42
N VAL A 42 -3.26 -4.53 3.05
CA VAL A 42 -4.57 -3.91 3.27
C VAL A 42 -5.42 -4.88 4.07
N GLU A 43 -5.72 -4.51 5.30
CA GLU A 43 -6.43 -5.33 6.27
C GLU A 43 -7.74 -4.68 6.73
N GLY A 44 -8.61 -5.49 7.32
CA GLY A 44 -9.94 -5.09 7.76
C GLY A 44 -11.06 -5.81 7.02
N GLY A 45 -12.21 -5.17 6.97
CA GLY A 45 -13.47 -5.73 6.47
C GLY A 45 -14.67 -5.12 7.18
N PHE A 46 -15.80 -5.83 7.13
CA PHE A 46 -17.01 -5.40 7.83
C PHE A 46 -17.02 -5.87 9.28
N THR A 47 -17.32 -4.95 10.17
CA THR A 47 -17.62 -5.24 11.59
C THR A 47 -19.04 -5.79 11.75
N ALA A 48 -19.35 -6.31 12.95
CA ALA A 48 -20.70 -6.76 13.29
C ALA A 48 -21.76 -5.64 13.12
N ASP A 49 -21.37 -4.39 13.37
CA ASP A 49 -22.23 -3.20 13.22
C ASP A 49 -22.29 -2.68 11.77
N LYS A 50 -21.82 -3.48 10.79
CA LYS A 50 -21.77 -3.13 9.36
C LYS A 50 -20.96 -1.88 9.05
N ALA A 51 -19.98 -1.54 9.89
CA ALA A 51 -18.97 -0.54 9.55
C ALA A 51 -17.84 -1.21 8.76
N CYS A 52 -17.47 -0.61 7.63
CA CYS A 52 -16.30 -0.98 6.86
C CYS A 52 -15.06 -0.37 7.52
N VAL A 53 -14.14 -1.21 7.98
CA VAL A 53 -12.87 -0.82 8.58
C VAL A 53 -11.75 -1.18 7.62
N VAL A 54 -10.84 -0.24 7.37
CA VAL A 54 -9.70 -0.40 6.46
C VAL A 54 -8.44 0.08 7.13
N THR A 55 -7.41 -0.75 7.13
CA THR A 55 -6.04 -0.38 7.46
C THR A 55 -5.15 -0.68 6.26
N ALA A 56 -4.59 0.36 5.64
CA ALA A 56 -3.68 0.23 4.52
C ALA A 56 -2.26 0.62 4.93
N ARG A 57 -1.30 -0.26 4.65
CA ARG A 57 0.12 -0.05 4.92
C ARG A 57 0.92 -0.18 3.64
N ALA A 58 1.78 0.80 3.37
CA ALA A 58 2.78 0.74 2.31
C ALA A 58 4.19 0.74 2.92
N MET A 59 5.11 -0.01 2.33
CA MET A 59 6.45 -0.24 2.89
C MET A 59 7.50 -0.33 1.79
N LEU A 60 8.69 0.21 2.08
CA LEU A 60 9.92 -0.11 1.37
C LEU A 60 10.71 -1.13 2.19
N VAL A 61 11.01 -2.28 1.59
CA VAL A 61 11.69 -3.40 2.23
C VAL A 61 12.96 -3.80 1.47
N PRO A 62 13.99 -4.31 2.15
CA PRO A 62 15.18 -4.81 1.50
C PRO A 62 14.89 -6.09 0.71
N ARG A 63 15.66 -6.27 -0.37
CA ARG A 63 15.66 -7.42 -1.24
C ARG A 63 16.97 -8.19 -1.09
N SER A 64 16.88 -9.51 -0.99
CA SER A 64 18.01 -10.43 -1.08
C SER A 64 17.75 -11.40 -2.23
N GLY A 65 18.50 -11.25 -3.33
CA GLY A 65 18.23 -11.99 -4.56
C GLY A 65 16.82 -11.68 -5.10
N LYS A 66 15.96 -12.71 -5.17
CA LYS A 66 14.57 -12.58 -5.61
C LYS A 66 13.57 -12.38 -4.46
N THR A 67 14.03 -12.45 -3.22
CA THR A 67 13.16 -12.46 -2.03
C THR A 67 13.13 -11.08 -1.40
N LEU A 68 11.93 -10.60 -1.07
CA LEU A 68 11.75 -9.42 -0.23
C LEU A 68 11.74 -9.87 1.24
N THR A 69 12.59 -9.26 2.05
CA THR A 69 12.66 -9.54 3.49
C THR A 69 11.78 -8.54 4.22
N PHE A 70 10.84 -9.01 5.03
CA PHE A 70 9.93 -8.15 5.78
C PHE A 70 10.64 -7.44 6.95
N ARG A 71 11.47 -6.45 6.61
CA ARG A 71 12.16 -5.53 7.53
C ARG A 71 12.04 -4.11 6.95
N PRO A 72 10.88 -3.44 7.13
CA PRO A 72 10.63 -2.16 6.48
C PRO A 72 11.67 -1.10 6.87
N ALA A 73 12.32 -0.50 5.88
CA ALA A 73 13.21 0.65 6.09
C ALA A 73 12.42 1.96 6.18
N LYS A 74 11.29 2.03 5.47
CA LYS A 74 10.28 3.09 5.57
C LYS A 74 8.90 2.48 5.44
N SER A 75 7.93 3.03 6.15
CA SER A 75 6.54 2.62 6.07
C SER A 75 5.60 3.76 6.40
N ALA A 76 4.42 3.76 5.79
CA ALA A 76 3.30 4.58 6.20
C ALA A 76 2.07 3.68 6.35
N MET A 77 1.20 4.06 7.28
CA MET A 77 -0.03 3.35 7.59
C MET A 77 -1.15 4.37 7.65
N VAL A 78 -2.27 4.03 7.03
CA VAL A 78 -3.46 4.86 6.97
C VAL A 78 -4.64 4.00 7.40
N PHE A 79 -5.50 4.56 8.24
CA PHE A 79 -6.68 3.91 8.78
C PHE A 79 -7.92 4.72 8.42
N ASP A 80 -9.02 4.05 8.12
CA ASP A 80 -10.34 4.67 8.03
C ASP A 80 -11.43 3.65 8.42
N SER A 81 -12.55 4.17 8.91
CA SER A 81 -13.73 3.39 9.28
C SER A 81 -14.99 4.16 8.91
N LYS A 82 -15.85 3.54 8.09
CA LYS A 82 -17.10 4.16 7.65
C LYS A 82 -18.31 3.23 7.84
N PRO A 83 -19.35 3.68 8.56
CA PRO A 83 -20.61 2.94 8.66
C PRO A 83 -21.40 2.99 7.34
N GLY A 84 -22.22 1.97 7.10
CA GLY A 84 -23.23 1.99 6.04
C GLY A 84 -22.69 1.88 4.62
N LEU A 85 -21.42 1.50 4.43
CA LEU A 85 -20.88 1.20 3.11
C LEU A 85 -21.35 -0.18 2.63
N ASP A 86 -21.62 -0.31 1.35
CA ASP A 86 -21.67 -1.61 0.70
C ASP A 86 -20.27 -2.16 0.40
N GLN A 87 -20.21 -3.40 -0.09
CA GLN A 87 -18.97 -4.09 -0.41
C GLN A 87 -18.10 -3.33 -1.43
N ALA A 88 -18.70 -2.80 -2.50
CA ALA A 88 -17.97 -2.09 -3.56
C ALA A 88 -17.43 -0.76 -3.05
N GLN A 89 -18.19 -0.05 -2.23
CA GLN A 89 -17.78 1.19 -1.57
C GLN A 89 -16.64 0.93 -0.58
N CYS A 90 -16.68 -0.17 0.17
CA CYS A 90 -15.62 -0.57 1.08
C CYS A 90 -14.32 -0.92 0.35
N GLN A 91 -14.41 -1.59 -0.80
CA GLN A 91 -13.26 -1.80 -1.70
C GLN A 91 -12.72 -0.48 -2.29
N GLY A 92 -13.61 0.46 -2.63
CA GLY A 92 -13.23 1.81 -3.02
C GLY A 92 -12.46 2.53 -1.92
N LEU A 93 -12.93 2.44 -0.67
CA LEU A 93 -12.23 2.97 0.50
C LEU A 93 -10.86 2.33 0.69
N ALA A 94 -10.76 1.00 0.56
CA ALA A 94 -9.51 0.25 0.63
C ALA A 94 -8.48 0.74 -0.40
N LYS A 95 -8.89 0.92 -1.65
CA LYS A 95 -8.04 1.47 -2.72
C LYS A 95 -7.58 2.91 -2.40
N ALA A 96 -8.50 3.76 -1.96
CA ALA A 96 -8.18 5.15 -1.61
C ALA A 96 -7.14 5.23 -0.48
N LYS A 97 -7.29 4.39 0.56
CA LYS A 97 -6.35 4.37 1.69
C LYS A 97 -5.00 3.77 1.33
N LEU A 98 -4.98 2.81 0.40
CA LEU A 98 -3.73 2.30 -0.17
C LEU A 98 -2.99 3.39 -0.96
N VAL A 99 -3.71 4.19 -1.77
CA VAL A 99 -3.12 5.36 -2.47
C VAL A 99 -2.48 6.32 -1.47
N GLU A 100 -3.21 6.71 -0.44
CA GLU A 100 -2.73 7.63 0.59
C GLU A 100 -1.46 7.10 1.30
N ALA A 101 -1.44 5.80 1.63
CA ALA A 101 -0.26 5.17 2.23
C ALA A 101 0.95 5.15 1.28
N ILE A 102 0.75 4.88 -0.02
CA ILE A 102 1.82 4.88 -1.02
C ILE A 102 2.37 6.28 -1.22
N GLU A 103 1.50 7.28 -1.32
CA GLU A 103 1.89 8.69 -1.44
C GLU A 103 2.73 9.14 -0.24
N ALA A 104 2.32 8.79 0.98
CA ALA A 104 3.07 9.09 2.20
C ALA A 104 4.47 8.46 2.20
N VAL A 105 4.59 7.17 1.83
CA VAL A 105 5.91 6.50 1.75
C VAL A 105 6.77 7.11 0.65
N THR A 106 6.25 7.24 -0.56
CA THR A 106 7.03 7.72 -1.70
C THR A 106 7.48 9.16 -1.51
N SER A 107 6.63 10.02 -0.96
CA SER A 107 6.98 11.40 -0.63
C SER A 107 8.07 11.46 0.45
N SER A 108 7.95 10.66 1.51
CA SER A 108 8.98 10.56 2.56
C SER A 108 10.33 10.09 2.01
N LEU A 109 10.32 9.09 1.12
CA LEU A 109 11.53 8.55 0.49
C LEU A 109 12.24 9.56 -0.41
N ILE A 110 11.45 10.38 -1.10
CA ILE A 110 11.93 11.44 -1.99
C ILE A 110 12.46 12.63 -1.19
N ALA A 111 11.81 13.00 -0.09
CA ALA A 111 12.22 14.12 0.76
C ALA A 111 13.42 13.79 1.67
N SER A 112 13.64 12.51 1.98
CA SER A 112 14.77 12.07 2.83
C SER A 112 16.13 12.08 2.09
N LYS A 113 16.19 12.57 0.84
CA LYS A 113 17.34 12.54 -0.05
C LYS A 113 17.45 13.83 -0.85
#